data_AF-A0A0J0YP43-F1
#
_entry.id   AF-A0A0J0YP43-F1
#
_cell.length_a   1.000
_cell.length_b   1.000
_cell.length_c   1.000
_cell.angle_alpha   90.00
_cell.angle_beta   90.00
_cell.angle_gamma   90.00
#
_symmetry.space_group_name_H-M   'P 1'
#
loop_
_entity.id
_entity.type
_entity.pdbx_description
1 polymer ?
#
loop_
_entity_poly.entity_id
_entity_poly.type
_entity_poly.pdbx_seq_one_letter_code
_entity_poly.pdbx_strand_id
1 'polypeptide(L)'
;PLPTFTPENFMKVSDKNVMKQQSFPKGIERLMQAGAVQLYKNYQTGEYMLGAVGQLQFEVFKHRMEGEYNAEVVMTPMGKKT
;
A
#
# COMPACT_ATOMS: atom_id res chain seq x y z
N PRO A 1 -9.06 -14.01 14.82
CA PRO A 1 -8.62 -12.65 14.42
C PRO A 1 -7.10 -12.61 14.30
N LEU A 2 -6.57 -12.31 13.11
CA LEU A 2 -5.14 -12.05 12.95
C LEU A 2 -4.75 -10.81 13.77
N PRO A 3 -3.58 -10.78 14.43
CA PRO A 3 -3.14 -9.61 15.17
C PRO A 3 -2.93 -8.45 14.18
N THR A 4 -3.74 -7.40 14.32
CA THR A 4 -3.52 -6.13 13.64
C THR A 4 -2.57 -5.29 14.48
N PHE A 5 -1.37 -5.06 13.94
CA PHE A 5 -0.40 -4.16 14.57
C PHE A 5 -0.76 -2.71 14.29
N THR A 6 -0.51 -1.82 15.24
CA THR A 6 -0.64 -0.38 15.01
C THR A 6 0.47 0.07 14.06
N PRO A 7 0.16 0.70 12.91
CA PRO A 7 1.19 1.22 12.02
C PRO A 7 2.01 2.34 12.67
N GLU A 8 3.33 2.30 12.50
CA GLU A 8 4.24 3.37 12.94
C GLU A 8 4.68 4.28 11.78
N ASN A 9 4.68 3.73 10.57
CA ASN A 9 5.12 4.40 9.37
C ASN A 9 3.97 4.46 8.36
N PHE A 10 3.88 5.57 7.64
CA PHE A 10 2.86 5.79 6.62
C PHE A 10 3.49 6.21 5.30
N MET A 11 3.01 5.62 4.21
CA MET A 11 3.40 5.98 2.86
C MET A 11 2.17 6.23 2.00
N LYS A 12 2.15 7.32 1.25
CA LYS A 12 1.20 7.52 0.17
C LYS A 12 1.54 6.58 -0.97
N VAL A 13 0.56 5.90 -1.53
CA VAL A 13 0.74 5.01 -2.67
C VAL A 13 -0.14 5.44 -3.84
N SER A 14 0.45 5.51 -5.03
CA SER A 14 -0.26 5.80 -6.27
C SER A 14 0.22 4.90 -7.39
N ASP A 15 -0.69 4.54 -8.29
CA ASP A 15 -0.33 3.84 -9.52
C ASP A 15 0.48 4.78 -10.43
N LYS A 16 1.63 4.31 -10.90
CA LYS A 16 2.47 5.07 -11.84
C LYS A 16 1.85 5.10 -13.23
N ASN A 17 1.09 4.07 -13.60
CA ASN A 17 0.60 3.89 -14.96
C ASN A 17 -0.90 3.61 -14.97
N VAL A 18 -1.66 4.70 -14.93
CA VAL A 18 -3.14 4.72 -14.86
C VAL A 18 -3.80 3.95 -16.02
N MET A 19 -3.07 3.62 -17.09
CA MET A 19 -3.61 2.84 -18.22
C MET A 19 -3.87 1.36 -17.86
N LYS A 20 -3.26 0.81 -16.80
CA LYS A 20 -3.50 -0.58 -16.31
C LYS A 20 -4.52 -0.62 -15.17
N GLN A 21 -5.67 0.04 -15.35
CA GLN A 21 -6.67 0.33 -14.31
C GLN A 21 -7.14 -0.85 -13.43
N GLN A 22 -7.01 -2.10 -13.87
CA GLN A 22 -7.53 -3.25 -13.11
C GLN A 22 -6.49 -3.95 -12.21
N SER A 23 -5.19 -3.80 -12.48
CA SER A 23 -4.16 -4.55 -11.74
C SER A 23 -3.90 -3.96 -10.35
N PHE A 24 -3.86 -2.63 -10.26
CA PHE A 24 -3.52 -1.94 -9.02
C PHE A 24 -4.55 -2.16 -7.89
N PRO A 25 -5.87 -1.97 -8.11
CA PRO A 25 -6.86 -2.22 -7.07
C PRO A 25 -6.92 -3.69 -6.63
N LYS A 26 -6.80 -4.63 -7.58
CA LYS A 26 -6.78 -6.08 -7.30
C LYS A 26 -5.57 -6.48 -6.48
N GLY A 27 -4.40 -5.94 -6.80
CA GLY A 27 -3.16 -6.19 -6.06
C GLY A 27 -3.23 -5.69 -4.62
N ILE A 28 -3.73 -4.47 -4.42
CA ILE A 28 -3.99 -3.94 -3.08
C ILE A 28 -4.88 -4.88 -2.28
N GLU A 29 -6.05 -5.24 -2.81
CA GLU A 29 -7.03 -6.07 -2.09
C GLU A 29 -6.44 -7.42 -1.66
N ARG A 30 -5.68 -8.08 -2.55
CA ARG A 30 -5.03 -9.36 -2.26
C ARG A 30 -3.90 -9.24 -1.26
N LEU A 31 -3.07 -8.20 -1.36
CA LEU A 31 -1.96 -8.00 -0.43
C LEU A 31 -2.45 -7.60 0.97
N MET A 32 -3.59 -6.91 1.07
CA MET A 32 -4.19 -6.59 2.38
C MET A 32 -4.67 -7.85 3.12
N GLN A 33 -5.09 -8.90 2.42
CA GLN A 33 -5.52 -10.16 3.04
C GLN A 33 -4.38 -10.85 3.81
N ALA A 34 -3.12 -10.60 3.43
CA ALA A 34 -1.96 -11.13 4.15
C ALA A 34 -1.67 -10.39 5.47
N GLY A 35 -2.29 -9.23 5.72
CA GLY A 35 -2.17 -8.48 6.98
C GLY A 35 -0.81 -7.81 7.21
N ALA A 36 0.09 -7.82 6.24
CA ALA A 36 1.44 -7.26 6.38
C ALA A 36 1.48 -5.71 6.37
N VAL A 37 0.49 -5.09 5.73
CA VAL A 37 0.30 -3.63 5.69
C VAL A 37 -1.20 -3.32 5.79
N GLN A 38 -1.54 -2.10 6.20
CA GLN A 38 -2.93 -1.62 6.31
C GLN A 38 -3.20 -0.55 5.26
N LEU A 39 -4.34 -0.64 4.57
CA LEU A 39 -4.78 0.36 3.59
C LEU A 39 -5.68 1.40 4.26
N TYR A 40 -5.37 2.65 4.03
CA TYR A 40 -6.20 3.80 4.34
C TYR A 40 -6.56 4.50 3.03
N LYS A 41 -7.79 5.00 2.95
CA LYS A 41 -8.25 5.79 1.81
C LYS A 41 -8.77 7.12 2.32
N ASN A 42 -8.28 8.22 1.76
CA ASN A 42 -8.82 9.53 2.06
C ASN A 42 -10.19 9.67 1.36
N TYR A 43 -11.24 9.95 2.12
CA TYR A 43 -12.59 10.14 1.57
C TYR A 43 -12.74 11.41 0.74
N GLN A 44 -11.93 12.44 1.00
CA GLN A 44 -12.00 13.72 0.29
C GLN A 44 -11.20 13.70 -1.01
N THR A 45 -9.96 13.19 -0.97
CA THR A 45 -9.05 13.19 -2.13
C THR A 45 -9.05 11.88 -2.91
N GLY A 46 -9.59 10.81 -2.33
CA GLY A 46 -9.53 9.46 -2.92
C GLY A 46 -8.14 8.82 -2.88
N GLU A 47 -7.15 9.48 -2.28
CA GLU A 47 -5.77 9.00 -2.21
C GLU A 47 -5.65 7.77 -1.31
N TYR A 48 -4.76 6.85 -1.71
CA TYR A 48 -4.42 5.66 -0.94
C TYR A 48 -3.17 5.90 -0.09
N MET A 49 -3.24 5.47 1.16
CA MET A 49 -2.11 5.43 2.10
C MET A 49 -1.94 4.01 2.64
N LEU A 50 -0.70 3.60 2.82
CA LEU A 50 -0.33 2.34 3.44
C LEU A 50 0.29 2.63 4.81
N GLY A 51 -0.19 1.93 5.83
CA GLY A 51 0.40 1.90 7.16
C GLY A 51 1.13 0.57 7.40
N ALA A 52 2.34 0.66 7.95
CA ALA A 52 3.13 -0.50 8.30
C ALA A 52 3.95 -0.25 9.57
N VAL A 53 4.38 -1.31 10.25
CA VAL A 53 5.26 -1.22 11.43
C VAL A 53 6.68 -0.91 10.98
N GLY A 54 7.17 -1.57 9.92
CA GLY A 54 8.54 -1.42 9.43
C GLY A 54 8.63 -1.08 7.95
N GLN A 55 9.77 -0.50 7.54
CA GLN A 55 10.01 -0.09 6.15
C GLN A 55 9.96 -1.27 5.16
N LEU A 56 10.50 -2.43 5.54
CA LEU A 56 10.55 -3.62 4.69
C LEU A 56 9.17 -4.04 4.18
N GLN A 57 8.11 -3.82 4.95
CA GLN A 57 6.74 -4.17 4.55
C GLN A 57 6.29 -3.37 3.32
N PHE A 58 6.74 -2.13 3.16
CA PHE A 58 6.48 -1.33 1.96
C PHE A 58 7.30 -1.83 0.75
N GLU A 59 8.56 -2.20 0.96
CA GLU A 59 9.42 -2.73 -0.10
C GLU A 59 8.89 -4.06 -0.64
N VAL A 60 8.47 -4.96 0.26
CA VAL A 60 7.81 -6.22 -0.10
C VAL A 60 6.50 -5.95 -0.84
N PHE A 61 5.69 -5.00 -0.36
CA PHE A 61 4.45 -4.63 -1.04
C PHE A 61 4.73 -4.15 -2.48
N LYS A 62 5.69 -3.22 -2.66
CA LYS A 62 6.07 -2.70 -3.97
C LYS A 62 6.54 -3.82 -4.90
N HIS A 63 7.43 -4.67 -4.42
CA HIS A 63 7.96 -5.79 -5.19
C HIS A 63 6.87 -6.76 -5.64
N ARG A 64 5.89 -7.06 -4.78
CA ARG A 64 4.76 -7.94 -5.12
C ARG A 64 3.78 -7.29 -6.08
N MET A 65 3.52 -5.98 -5.95
CA MET A 65 2.68 -5.25 -6.91
C MET A 65 3.28 -5.29 -8.33
N GLU A 66 4.60 -5.09 -8.44
CA GLU A 66 5.31 -5.15 -9.72
C GLU A 66 5.39 -6.60 -10.25
N GLY A 67 5.70 -7.58 -9.39
CA GLY A 67 5.90 -8.98 -9.79
C GLY A 67 4.62 -9.76 -10.07
N GLU A 68 3.60 -9.67 -9.19
CA GLU A 68 2.36 -10.45 -9.30
C GLU A 68 1.30 -9.73 -10.14
N TYR A 69 1.26 -8.40 -10.09
CA TYR A 69 0.18 -7.61 -10.71
C TYR A 69 0.67 -6.74 -11.87
N ASN A 70 1.98 -6.71 -12.15
CA ASN A 70 2.57 -5.88 -13.20
C ASN A 70 2.16 -4.39 -13.08
N ALA A 71 1.98 -3.96 -11.82
CA ALA A 71 1.50 -2.64 -11.41
C ALA A 71 2.65 -1.90 -10.74
N GLU A 72 3.20 -0.90 -11.43
CA GLU A 72 4.25 -0.05 -10.89
C GLU A 72 3.62 0.97 -9.93
N VAL A 73 4.13 1.00 -8.70
CA VAL A 73 3.60 1.88 -7.66
C VAL A 73 4.64 2.92 -7.23
N VAL A 74 4.18 4.16 -7.10
CA VAL A 74 4.97 5.25 -6.53
C VAL A 74 4.61 5.37 -5.06
N MET A 75 5.62 5.32 -4.19
CA MET A 75 5.48 5.48 -2.75
C MET A 75 6.13 6.77 -2.29
N THR A 76 5.38 7.60 -1.58
CA THR A 76 5.88 8.85 -0.99
C THR A 76 5.75 8.79 0.53
N PRO A 77 6.84 8.93 1.31
CA PRO A 77 6.75 8.96 2.77
C PRO A 77 5.86 10.10 3.26
N MET A 78 4.95 9.81 4.20
CA MET A 78 4.05 10.81 4.78
C MET A 78 4.44 11.26 6.20
N GLY A 79 5.62 10.88 6.65
CA GLY A 79 6.11 11.16 8.01
C GLY A 79 5.56 10.18 9.05
N LYS A 80 6.08 10.30 10.28
CA LYS A 80 5.59 9.55 11.45
C LYS A 80 4.57 10.41 12.18
N LYS A 81 3.45 9.82 12.61
CA LYS A 81 2.60 10.46 13.62
C LYS A 81 3.39 10.46 14.93
N THR A 82 4.12 11.56 15.21
CA THR A 82 4.68 11.85 16.54
C THR A 82 3.59 12.26 17.50
#